data_AF-A0A6C9SVF7-F1
#
_entry.id   AF-A0A6C9SVF7-F1
#
_cell.length_a   1.000
_cell.length_b   1.000
_cell.length_c   1.000
_cell.angle_alpha   90.00
_cell.angle_beta   90.00
_cell.angle_gamma   90.00
#
_symmetry.space_group_name_H-M   'P 1'
#
loop_
_entity.id
_entity.type
_entity.pdbx_description
1 polymer ?
#
loop_
_entity_poly.entity_id
_entity_poly.type
_entity_poly.pdbx_seq_one_letter_code
_entity_poly.pdbx_strand_id
1 'polypeptide(L)' 'MQQCPIILYIQTDPDEKSMETLSTNLQLARLVGVQGTPATIIGDEMIPGAVSWETLEAVVKEKLAVAHAQ' A
#
# COMPACT_ATOMS: atom_id res chain seq x y z
N MET A 1 -19.00 40.56 -20.54
CA MET A 1 -18.94 39.27 -19.82
C MET A 1 -17.53 38.73 -20.03
N GLN A 2 -16.67 38.92 -19.03
CA GLN A 2 -15.24 38.63 -19.12
C GLN A 2 -15.00 37.19 -18.66
N GLN A 3 -14.44 36.35 -19.53
CA GLN A 3 -14.03 34.99 -19.18
C GLN A 3 -12.85 35.08 -18.19
N CYS A 4 -12.93 34.39 -17.05
CA CYS A 4 -11.83 34.31 -16.08
C CYS A 4 -10.69 33.43 -16.62
N PRO A 5 -9.44 33.92 -16.72
CA PRO A 5 -8.34 33.19 -17.36
C PRO A 5 -7.52 32.32 -16.38
N ILE A 6 -8.14 31.67 -15.38
CA ILE A 6 -7.41 31.02 -14.27
C ILE A 6 -7.41 29.47 -14.35
N ILE A 7 -8.08 28.85 -15.33
CA ILE A 7 -8.19 27.39 -15.44
C ILE A 7 -7.38 26.86 -16.64
N LEU A 8 -6.05 27.05 -16.67
CA LEU A 8 -5.22 26.50 -17.76
C LEU A 8 -4.08 25.57 -17.34
N TYR A 9 -3.72 25.45 -16.06
CA TYR A 9 -2.54 24.67 -15.68
C TYR A 9 -2.72 23.79 -14.43
N ILE A 10 -3.77 22.98 -14.39
CA ILE A 10 -3.72 21.77 -13.55
C ILE A 10 -3.38 20.62 -14.49
N GLN A 11 -2.11 20.26 -14.57
CA GLN A 11 -1.70 19.02 -15.23
C GLN A 11 -2.23 17.87 -14.38
N THR A 12 -3.31 17.21 -14.84
CA THR A 12 -3.96 16.09 -14.14
C THR A 12 -3.41 14.74 -14.54
N ASP A 13 -2.57 14.69 -15.56
CA ASP A 13 -1.99 13.45 -16.04
C ASP A 13 -0.85 13.02 -15.11
N PRO A 14 -0.85 11.75 -14.65
CA PRO A 14 0.25 11.22 -13.86
C PRO A 14 1.54 11.24 -14.70
N ASP A 15 2.64 11.66 -14.08
CA ASP A 15 3.96 11.59 -14.71
C ASP A 15 4.41 10.12 -14.92
N GLU A 16 5.45 9.94 -15.74
CA GLU A 16 5.99 8.62 -16.07
C GLU A 16 6.36 7.80 -14.82
N LYS A 17 6.94 8.47 -13.81
CA LYS A 17 7.34 7.84 -12.56
C LYS A 17 6.12 7.33 -11.76
N SER A 18 5.03 8.09 -11.77
CA SER A 18 3.78 7.69 -11.12
C SER A 18 3.19 6.45 -11.79
N MET A 19 3.26 6.38 -13.12
CA MET A 19 2.81 5.22 -13.89
C MET A 19 3.66 3.97 -13.62
N GLU A 20 4.99 4.12 -13.58
CA GLU A 20 5.91 3.04 -13.24
C GLU A 20 5.67 2.52 -11.81
N THR A 21 5.52 3.44 -10.86
CA THR A 21 5.25 3.11 -9.45
C THR A 21 3.93 2.35 -9.31
N LEU A 22 2.88 2.82 -9.99
CA LEU A 22 1.58 2.15 -9.99
C LEU A 22 1.68 0.73 -10.58
N SER A 23 2.33 0.58 -11.73
CA SER A 23 2.53 -0.72 -12.37
C SER A 23 3.25 -1.71 -11.45
N THR A 24 4.33 -1.26 -10.81
CA THR A 24 5.13 -2.05 -9.88
C THR A 24 4.30 -2.48 -8.67
N ASN A 25 3.57 -1.55 -8.04
CA ASN A 25 2.72 -1.84 -6.89
C ASN A 25 1.62 -2.86 -7.24
N LEU A 26 1.00 -2.75 -8.42
CA LEU A 26 -0.02 -3.69 -8.87
C LEU A 26 0.55 -5.08 -9.18
N GLN A 27 1.78 -5.16 -9.71
CA GLN A 27 2.47 -6.44 -9.90
C GLN A 27 2.77 -7.10 -8.55
N LEU A 28 3.34 -6.35 -7.61
CA LEU A 28 3.62 -6.83 -6.25
C LEU A 28 2.34 -7.32 -5.57
N ALA A 29 1.25 -6.54 -5.62
CA ALA A 29 -0.04 -6.91 -5.02
C ALA A 29 -0.58 -8.24 -5.55
N ARG A 30 -0.42 -8.50 -6.85
CA ARG A 30 -0.81 -9.79 -7.47
C ARG A 30 0.11 -10.93 -7.04
N LEU A 31 1.42 -10.69 -6.99
CA LEU A 31 2.41 -11.72 -6.61
C LEU A 31 2.24 -12.18 -5.17
N VAL A 32 2.00 -11.24 -4.24
CA VAL A 32 1.78 -11.58 -2.82
C VAL A 32 0.38 -12.15 -2.57
N GLY A 33 -0.55 -12.05 -3.54
CA GLY A 33 -1.88 -12.63 -3.44
C GLY A 33 -2.88 -11.80 -2.62
N VAL A 34 -2.77 -10.46 -2.64
CA VAL A 34 -3.73 -9.59 -1.96
C VAL A 34 -5.12 -9.77 -2.59
N GLN A 35 -6.09 -10.30 -1.82
CA GLN A 35 -7.47 -10.55 -2.25
C GLN A 35 -8.47 -9.48 -1.80
N GLY A 36 -7.98 -8.32 -1.35
CA GLY A 36 -8.81 -7.21 -0.90
C GLY A 36 -8.00 -6.22 -0.07
N THR A 37 -8.56 -5.03 0.15
CA THR A 37 -7.94 -3.97 0.96
C THR A 37 -8.80 -3.65 2.19
N PRO A 38 -8.20 -3.33 3.35
CA PRO A 38 -6.76 -3.35 3.63
C PRO A 38 -6.22 -4.79 3.77
N ALA A 39 -4.94 -4.98 3.49
CA ALA A 39 -4.21 -6.22 3.76
C ALA A 39 -2.81 -5.84 4.25
N THR A 40 -2.36 -6.49 5.32
CA THR A 40 -1.11 -6.17 6.01
C THR A 40 -0.18 -7.38 5.95
N ILE A 41 1.09 -7.17 5.58
CA ILE A 41 2.11 -8.22 5.56
C ILE A 41 3.10 -7.94 6.68
N ILE A 42 3.34 -8.93 7.54
CA ILE A 42 4.25 -8.86 8.70
C ILE A 42 5.20 -10.05 8.64
N GLY A 43 6.45 -9.80 8.27
CA GLY A 43 7.40 -10.87 7.97
C GLY A 43 6.93 -11.67 6.76
N ASP A 44 6.65 -12.96 6.97
CA ASP A 44 6.13 -13.91 5.98
C ASP A 44 4.60 -14.11 6.08
N GLU A 45 3.94 -13.47 7.03
CA GLU A 45 2.51 -13.64 7.28
C GLU A 45 1.69 -12.52 6.67
N MET A 46 0.62 -12.90 5.97
CA MET A 46 -0.37 -11.97 5.44
C MET A 46 -1.64 -12.00 6.28
N ILE A 47 -2.03 -10.83 6.78
CA ILE A 47 -3.28 -10.60 7.49
C ILE A 47 -4.25 -9.89 6.54
N PRO A 48 -5.32 -10.57 6.09
CA PRO A 48 -6.34 -9.95 5.27
C PRO A 48 -7.29 -9.10 6.12
N GLY A 49 -7.70 -7.95 5.59
CA GLY A 49 -8.66 -7.06 6.23
C GLY A 49 -8.03 -6.14 7.28
N ALA A 50 -8.89 -5.30 7.87
CA ALA A 50 -8.52 -4.48 9.01
C ALA A 50 -8.58 -5.33 10.28
N VAL A 51 -7.54 -5.26 11.10
CA VAL A 51 -7.47 -5.93 12.40
C VAL A 51 -7.36 -4.90 13.53
N SER A 52 -7.71 -5.30 14.74
CA SER A 52 -7.55 -4.45 15.91
C SER A 52 -6.07 -4.26 16.26
N TRP A 53 -5.79 -3.23 17.07
CA TRP A 53 -4.44 -2.93 17.52
C TRP A 53 -3.84 -4.10 18.32
N GLU A 54 -4.63 -4.73 19.18
CA GLU A 54 -4.19 -5.82 20.04
C GLU A 54 -3.75 -7.04 19.22
N THR A 55 -4.51 -7.38 18.17
CA THR A 55 -4.15 -8.46 17.23
C THR A 55 -2.87 -8.12 16.48
N LEU A 56 -2.75 -6.88 15.97
CA LEU A 56 -1.56 -6.44 15.26
C LEU A 56 -0.31 -6.52 16.15
N GLU A 57 -0.40 -5.99 17.38
CA GLU A 57 0.72 -5.98 18.33
C GLU A 57 1.19 -7.39 18.69
N ALA A 58 0.25 -8.33 18.89
CA ALA A 58 0.58 -9.72 19.19
C ALA A 58 1.36 -10.38 18.05
N VAL A 59 0.88 -10.26 16.80
CA VAL A 59 1.55 -10.86 15.63
C VAL A 59 2.93 -10.23 15.40
N VAL A 60 3.06 -8.92 15.55
CA VAL A 60 4.36 -8.24 15.41
C VAL A 60 5.36 -8.76 16.45
N LYS A 61 4.96 -8.89 17.73
CA LYS A 61 5.83 -9.40 18.79
C LYS A 61 6.28 -10.84 18.53
N GLU A 62 5.37 -11.69 18.05
CA GLU A 62 5.69 -13.07 17.66
C GLU A 62 6.74 -13.11 16.55
N LYS A 63 6.52 -12.37 15.44
CA LYS A 63 7.45 -12.35 14.31
C LYS A 63 8.81 -11.76 14.66
N LEU A 64 8.86 -10.74 15.52
CA LEU A 64 10.13 -10.19 16.00
C LEU A 64 10.89 -11.19 16.86
N ALA A 65 10.22 -11.93 17.74
CA ALA A 65 10.88 -12.96 18.56
C ALA A 65 11.52 -14.05 17.68
N VAL A 66 10.85 -14.46 16.60
CA VAL A 66 11.40 -15.43 15.62
C VAL A 66 12.60 -14.84 14.89
N ALA A 67 12.52 -13.59 14.42
CA ALA A 67 13.61 -12.95 13.67
C ALA A 67 14.87 -12.73 14.51
N HIS A 68 14.73 -12.47 15.82
CA HIS A 68 15.85 -12.26 16.73
C HIS A 68 16.45 -13.56 17.30
N ALA A 69 15.79 -14.71 17.10
CA ALA A 69 16.30 -16.03 17.50
C ALA A 69 17.18 -16.70 16.42
N GLN A 70 17.33 -16.05 15.25
CA GLN A 70 18.18 -16.47 14.12
C GLN A 70 19.50 -15.71 14.13
#